data_AF-A0A3A8P4K8-F1
#
_entry.id   AF-A0A3A8P4K8-F1
#
_cell.length_a   1.000
_cell.length_b   1.000
_cell.length_c   1.000
_cell.angle_alpha   90.00
_cell.angle_beta   90.00
_cell.angle_gamma   90.00
#
_symmetry.space_group_name_H-M   'P 1'
#
loop_
_entity.id
_entity.type
_entity.pdbx_description
1 polymer ?
#
loop_
_entity_poly.entity_id
_entity_poly.type
_entity_poly.pdbx_seq_one_letter_code
_entity_poly.pdbx_strand_id
1 'polypeptide(L)'
;MPPADARVVLGNEGGRLVHRGTVAVRGPCAPSREELLGLGLTEAHARALEFVLAWFGSPFDSVSWDSQSGGELRWGAWPLSGPTLIAALAEWKRSEPAAFEARLGRLGIDVIPEHPPEPASLRVQGVRSAPPTEGREALTVLGEDPRLVAALAQAGRERGAQLAQLESLIAQVLRPVLTSGAAPVDAPGGPFTTPRALALLFHAELRLGRRGVTRLMAHARERAGQPASGEHAGELFAEALRAAGRAREAAEVWRILASPELADPS
;
A
#
# COMPACT_ATOMS: atom_id res chain seq x y z
N MET A 1 19.09 -14.39 7.93
CA MET A 1 19.60 -14.27 6.54
C MET A 1 18.47 -14.66 5.60
N PRO A 2 18.18 -13.91 4.52
CA PRO A 2 17.21 -14.37 3.54
C PRO A 2 17.72 -15.68 2.89
N PRO A 3 16.83 -16.59 2.45
CA PRO A 3 17.25 -17.87 1.86
C PRO A 3 18.11 -17.64 0.61
N ALA A 4 19.11 -18.50 0.41
CA ALA A 4 20.15 -18.37 -0.61
C ALA A 4 19.65 -18.34 -2.06
N ASP A 5 18.37 -18.65 -2.30
CA ASP A 5 17.79 -18.85 -3.63
C ASP A 5 16.82 -17.73 -4.07
N ALA A 6 16.78 -16.60 -3.36
CA ALA A 6 15.92 -15.47 -3.73
C ALA A 6 16.40 -14.78 -5.01
N ARG A 7 15.77 -15.08 -6.16
CA ARG A 7 16.05 -14.42 -7.44
C ARG A 7 15.19 -13.18 -7.61
N VAL A 8 15.84 -12.02 -7.73
CA VAL A 8 15.20 -10.75 -8.09
C VAL A 8 14.92 -10.78 -9.59
N VAL A 9 13.64 -10.78 -9.98
CA VAL A 9 13.27 -10.74 -11.39
C VAL A 9 13.12 -9.29 -11.80
N LEU A 10 14.07 -8.81 -12.58
CA LEU A 10 13.98 -7.53 -13.26
C LEU A 10 13.36 -7.78 -14.64
N GLY A 11 12.20 -7.22 -14.89
CA GLY A 11 11.62 -7.13 -16.22
C GLY A 11 12.11 -5.88 -16.93
N ASN A 12 12.06 -5.88 -18.27
CA ASN A 12 12.24 -4.67 -19.07
C ASN A 12 10.91 -4.28 -19.70
N GLU A 13 10.32 -3.15 -19.28
CA GLU A 13 9.15 -2.54 -19.92
C GLU A 13 9.53 -1.19 -20.51
N GLY A 14 9.48 -1.06 -21.83
CA GLY A 14 9.76 0.21 -22.52
C GLY A 14 11.20 0.74 -22.31
N GLY A 15 12.18 -0.14 -22.13
CA GLY A 15 13.58 0.25 -21.86
C GLY A 15 13.90 0.45 -20.38
N ARG A 16 12.96 0.18 -19.47
CA ARG A 16 13.10 0.37 -18.02
C ARG A 16 13.24 -0.96 -17.29
N LEU A 17 14.20 -1.06 -16.38
CA LEU A 17 14.26 -2.16 -15.42
C LEU A 17 13.14 -1.97 -14.38
N VAL A 18 12.12 -2.83 -14.48
CA VAL A 18 11.02 -2.92 -13.51
C VAL A 18 11.28 -4.13 -12.64
N HIS A 19 11.43 -3.95 -11.33
CA HIS A 19 11.39 -5.09 -10.42
C HIS A 19 9.97 -5.70 -10.49
N ARG A 20 9.86 -6.87 -11.12
CA ARG A 20 8.60 -7.61 -11.28
C ARG A 20 8.26 -8.45 -10.06
N GLY A 21 9.06 -8.32 -9.00
CA GLY A 21 9.01 -9.14 -7.82
C GLY A 21 10.20 -10.09 -7.71
N THR A 22 10.23 -10.78 -6.58
CA THR A 22 11.16 -11.84 -6.29
C THR A 22 10.40 -13.15 -6.45
N VAL A 23 10.90 -14.07 -7.30
CA VAL A 23 10.32 -15.42 -7.36
C VAL A 23 10.83 -16.18 -6.14
N ALA A 24 10.08 -16.09 -5.06
CA ALA A 24 10.02 -17.09 -4.01
C ALA A 24 8.57 -17.63 -4.03
N VAL A 25 8.36 -18.88 -3.60
CA VAL A 25 7.06 -19.28 -3.01
C VAL A 25 6.66 -18.10 -2.13
N ARG A 26 5.45 -17.51 -2.26
CA ARG A 26 5.00 -16.40 -1.40
C ARG A 26 5.47 -16.70 0.01
N GLY A 27 6.56 -16.05 0.40
CA GLY A 27 7.37 -16.58 1.48
C GLY A 27 6.61 -16.43 2.78
N PRO A 28 7.13 -17.01 3.89
CA PRO A 28 6.69 -16.74 5.26
C PRO A 28 6.85 -15.27 5.71
N CYS A 29 6.78 -14.31 4.80
CA CYS A 29 7.05 -12.89 4.97
C CYS A 29 5.80 -12.01 4.72
N ALA A 30 4.61 -12.59 4.50
CA ALA A 30 3.38 -11.82 4.55
C ALA A 30 2.91 -11.75 6.01
N PRO A 31 2.52 -10.57 6.51
CA PRO A 31 1.89 -10.44 7.82
C PRO A 31 0.70 -11.39 8.01
N SER A 32 0.63 -12.02 9.18
CA SER A 32 -0.45 -12.91 9.56
C SER A 32 -1.72 -12.11 9.88
N ARG A 33 -2.85 -12.81 9.91
CA ARG A 33 -4.11 -12.21 10.34
C ARG A 33 -4.03 -11.64 11.76
N GLU A 34 -3.40 -12.36 12.67
CA GLU A 34 -3.22 -11.93 14.06
C GLU A 34 -2.47 -10.59 14.13
N GLU A 35 -1.45 -10.41 13.29
CA GLU A 35 -0.71 -9.17 13.21
C GLU A 35 -1.58 -8.04 12.66
N LEU A 36 -2.40 -8.28 11.64
CA LEU A 36 -3.35 -7.28 11.13
C LEU A 36 -4.40 -6.86 12.16
N LEU A 37 -4.92 -7.82 12.94
CA LEU A 37 -5.83 -7.54 14.05
C LEU A 37 -5.12 -6.75 15.16
N GLY A 38 -3.86 -7.06 15.43
CA GLY A 38 -2.99 -6.32 16.36
C GLY A 38 -2.78 -4.85 15.98
N LEU A 39 -2.94 -4.49 14.70
CA LEU A 39 -2.92 -3.10 14.22
C LEU A 39 -4.25 -2.35 14.37
N GLY A 40 -5.23 -2.96 15.05
CA GLY A 40 -6.53 -2.36 15.35
C GLY A 40 -7.55 -2.47 14.21
N LEU A 41 -7.36 -3.43 13.29
CA LEU A 41 -8.39 -3.78 12.30
C LEU A 41 -9.43 -4.73 12.90
N THR A 42 -10.68 -4.61 12.44
CA THR A 42 -11.71 -5.62 12.70
C THR A 42 -11.48 -6.83 11.80
N GLU A 43 -12.12 -7.97 12.10
CA GLU A 43 -12.02 -9.16 11.26
C GLU A 43 -12.43 -8.89 9.80
N ALA A 44 -13.49 -8.10 9.60
CA ALA A 44 -13.94 -7.73 8.26
C ALA A 44 -12.93 -6.85 7.51
N HIS A 45 -12.31 -5.87 8.20
CA HIS A 45 -11.25 -5.05 7.63
C HIS A 45 -10.01 -5.87 7.27
N ALA A 46 -9.56 -6.74 8.18
CA ALA A 46 -8.39 -7.59 7.97
C ALA A 46 -8.61 -8.53 6.77
N ARG A 47 -9.75 -9.22 6.72
CA ARG A 47 -10.11 -10.13 5.62
C ARG A 47 -10.18 -9.42 4.26
N ALA A 48 -10.78 -8.24 4.22
CA ALA A 48 -10.84 -7.43 3.00
C ALA A 48 -9.45 -6.99 2.54
N LEU A 49 -8.61 -6.51 3.47
CA LEU A 49 -7.26 -6.05 3.17
C LEU A 49 -6.36 -7.21 2.71
N GLU A 50 -6.40 -8.35 3.40
CA GLU A 50 -5.70 -9.59 3.02
C GLU A 50 -6.03 -9.96 1.58
N PHE A 51 -7.32 -9.99 1.22
CA PHE A 51 -7.77 -10.32 -0.12
C PHE A 51 -7.22 -9.33 -1.16
N VAL A 52 -7.32 -8.03 -0.90
CA VAL A 52 -6.87 -6.99 -1.84
C VAL A 52 -5.36 -7.03 -2.05
N LEU A 53 -4.58 -7.14 -0.97
CA LEU A 53 -3.12 -7.28 -1.06
C LEU A 53 -2.74 -8.60 -1.74
N ALA A 54 -3.48 -9.68 -1.49
CA ALA A 54 -3.22 -10.97 -2.08
C ALA A 54 -3.52 -11.03 -3.58
N TRP A 55 -4.55 -10.35 -4.09
CA TRP A 55 -4.92 -10.47 -5.50
C TRP A 55 -4.46 -9.31 -6.37
N PHE A 56 -4.31 -8.11 -5.80
CA PHE A 56 -4.12 -6.88 -6.58
C PHE A 56 -2.94 -6.03 -6.11
N GLY A 57 -2.45 -6.27 -4.90
CA GLY A 57 -1.26 -5.64 -4.34
C GLY A 57 0.05 -6.14 -4.97
N SER A 58 1.12 -5.45 -4.60
CA SER A 58 2.49 -5.81 -4.95
C SER A 58 3.13 -6.66 -3.84
N PRO A 59 4.31 -7.26 -4.07
CA PRO A 59 5.17 -7.73 -3.00
C PRO A 59 5.61 -6.58 -2.06
N PHE A 60 5.88 -6.88 -0.78
CA PHE A 60 6.38 -5.89 0.19
C PHE A 60 7.78 -5.34 -0.16
N ASP A 61 8.56 -6.06 -0.96
CA ASP A 61 9.86 -5.65 -1.48
C ASP A 61 9.77 -4.94 -2.84
N SER A 62 8.55 -4.67 -3.33
CA SER A 62 8.35 -3.93 -4.58
C SER A 62 8.82 -2.49 -4.43
N VAL A 63 9.68 -2.06 -5.35
CA VAL A 63 10.07 -0.65 -5.50
C VAL A 63 9.88 -0.25 -6.95
N SER A 64 9.25 0.90 -7.17
CA SER A 64 9.13 1.49 -8.52
C SER A 64 9.50 2.96 -8.50
N TRP A 65 10.24 3.38 -9.52
CA TRP A 65 10.62 4.77 -9.76
C TRP A 65 10.25 5.16 -11.20
N ASP A 66 9.46 6.21 -11.35
CA ASP A 66 9.06 6.72 -12.67
C ASP A 66 9.61 8.13 -12.93
N SER A 67 10.79 8.20 -13.52
CA SER A 67 11.45 9.46 -13.91
C SER A 67 10.71 10.28 -14.98
N GLN A 68 9.85 9.67 -15.79
CA GLN A 68 9.17 10.32 -16.92
C GLN A 68 7.85 10.98 -16.48
N SER A 69 7.23 10.47 -15.42
CA SER A 69 5.99 11.01 -14.84
C SER A 69 6.23 12.03 -13.72
N GLY A 70 7.46 12.54 -13.59
CA GLY A 70 7.82 13.50 -12.54
C GLY A 70 8.43 12.87 -11.27
N GLY A 71 8.94 11.63 -11.35
CA GLY A 71 9.85 11.06 -10.36
C GLY A 71 9.20 10.77 -9.02
N GLU A 72 8.23 9.84 -8.99
CA GLU A 72 7.66 9.40 -7.72
C GLU A 72 8.18 8.01 -7.35
N LEU A 73 8.94 7.95 -6.26
CA LEU A 73 9.38 6.69 -5.66
C LEU A 73 8.22 6.06 -4.90
N ARG A 74 7.96 4.78 -5.19
CA ARG A 74 6.95 3.96 -4.52
C ARG A 74 7.58 2.72 -3.94
N TRP A 75 7.13 2.34 -2.76
CA TRP A 75 7.63 1.18 -2.04
C TRP A 75 6.48 0.41 -1.39
N GLY A 76 6.54 -0.92 -1.47
CA GLY A 76 5.72 -1.81 -0.68
C GLY A 76 4.57 -2.50 -1.40
N ALA A 77 3.82 -3.29 -0.62
CA ALA A 77 2.69 -4.08 -1.10
C ALA A 77 1.50 -3.21 -1.52
N TRP A 78 1.39 -2.05 -0.91
CA TRP A 78 0.69 -0.89 -1.41
C TRP A 78 1.75 0.08 -1.93
N PRO A 79 1.60 0.75 -3.08
CA PRO A 79 2.61 1.64 -3.63
C PRO A 79 2.70 2.94 -2.82
N LEU A 80 3.23 2.88 -1.59
CA LEU A 80 3.39 4.03 -0.70
C LEU A 80 4.40 4.98 -1.33
N SER A 81 4.05 6.26 -1.41
CA SER A 81 4.89 7.30 -1.98
C SER A 81 4.88 8.57 -1.14
N GLY A 82 5.83 9.46 -1.42
CA GLY A 82 5.88 10.78 -0.80
C GLY A 82 5.82 10.70 0.73
N PRO A 83 4.93 11.47 1.40
CA PRO A 83 4.80 11.47 2.86
C PRO A 83 4.50 10.09 3.46
N THR A 84 3.69 9.26 2.81
CA THR A 84 3.32 7.95 3.35
C THR A 84 4.47 6.96 3.32
N LEU A 85 5.34 7.03 2.31
CA LEU A 85 6.59 6.28 2.29
C LEU A 85 7.51 6.73 3.43
N ILE A 86 7.69 8.04 3.60
CA ILE A 86 8.55 8.60 4.66
C ILE A 86 8.06 8.17 6.04
N ALA A 87 6.75 8.21 6.27
CA ALA A 87 6.17 7.76 7.53
C ALA A 87 6.37 6.25 7.78
N ALA A 88 6.27 5.41 6.75
CA ALA A 88 6.56 3.97 6.88
C ALA A 88 8.02 3.73 7.28
N LEU A 89 8.96 4.48 6.71
CA LEU A 89 10.37 4.39 7.11
C LEU A 89 10.60 4.94 8.53
N ALA A 90 9.91 6.02 8.91
CA ALA A 90 9.99 6.59 10.26
C ALA A 90 9.48 5.60 11.31
N GLU A 91 8.35 4.94 11.03
CA GLU A 91 7.75 3.93 11.89
C GLU A 91 8.67 2.72 12.06
N TRP A 92 9.28 2.26 10.97
CA TRP A 92 10.25 1.16 11.05
C TRP A 92 11.48 1.55 11.88
N LYS A 93 12.04 2.75 11.65
CA LYS A 93 13.18 3.23 12.44
C LYS A 93 12.84 3.38 13.92
N ARG A 94 11.62 3.80 14.24
CA ARG A 94 11.15 3.97 15.62
C ARG A 94 11.03 2.62 16.34
N SER A 95 10.45 1.63 15.67
CA SER A 95 10.20 0.30 16.24
C SER A 95 11.46 -0.57 16.30
N GLU A 96 12.28 -0.56 15.24
CA GLU A 96 13.47 -1.39 15.10
C GLU A 96 14.69 -0.58 14.61
N PRO A 97 15.20 0.36 15.41
CA PRO A 97 16.27 1.27 14.99
C PRO A 97 17.53 0.52 14.54
N ALA A 98 17.93 -0.54 15.23
CA ALA A 98 19.12 -1.31 14.87
C ALA A 98 19.00 -2.00 13.50
N ALA A 99 17.81 -2.52 13.16
CA ALA A 99 17.56 -3.17 11.87
C ALA A 99 17.52 -2.14 10.74
N PHE A 100 16.87 -0.99 10.98
CA PHE A 100 16.85 0.14 10.06
C PHE A 100 18.27 0.64 9.74
N GLU A 101 19.07 0.92 10.76
CA GLU A 101 20.45 1.42 10.60
C GLU A 101 21.32 0.41 9.84
N ALA A 102 21.17 -0.89 10.12
CA ALA A 102 21.93 -1.94 9.45
C ALA A 102 21.59 -2.06 7.94
N ARG A 103 20.35 -1.71 7.54
CA ARG A 103 19.86 -1.84 6.15
C ARG A 103 19.98 -0.56 5.34
N LEU A 104 19.58 0.57 5.92
CA LEU A 104 19.46 1.85 5.23
C LEU A 104 20.44 2.90 5.78
N GLY A 105 20.61 2.98 7.10
CA GLY A 105 21.50 3.96 7.75
C GLY A 105 22.95 3.93 7.27
N ARG A 106 23.52 2.73 7.09
CA ARG A 106 24.89 2.54 6.55
C ARG A 106 25.08 3.08 5.13
N LEU A 107 23.99 3.28 4.38
CA LEU A 107 23.99 3.84 3.04
C LEU A 107 23.73 5.35 3.04
N GLY A 108 23.70 5.97 4.23
CA GLY A 108 23.44 7.40 4.40
C GLY A 108 21.96 7.76 4.34
N ILE A 109 21.04 6.78 4.34
CA ILE A 109 19.60 7.01 4.39
C ILE A 109 19.20 7.14 5.85
N ASP A 110 18.61 8.26 6.19
CA ASP A 110 18.13 8.54 7.54
C ASP A 110 16.69 9.08 7.50
N VAL A 111 15.95 8.85 8.58
CA VAL A 111 14.61 9.40 8.77
C VAL A 111 14.53 10.05 10.13
N ILE A 112 14.07 11.30 10.13
CA ILE A 112 13.74 12.06 11.32
C ILE A 112 12.26 11.79 11.61
N PRO A 113 11.93 11.18 12.76
CA PRO A 113 10.55 10.94 13.14
C PRO A 113 9.75 12.24 13.24
N GLU A 114 8.43 12.14 13.10
CA GLU A 114 7.53 13.26 13.29
C GLU A 114 7.69 13.88 14.69
N HIS A 115 7.82 15.21 14.74
CA HIS A 115 7.85 15.98 15.98
C HIS A 115 6.91 17.17 15.83
N PRO A 116 5.65 17.06 16.28
CA PRO A 116 4.63 18.08 16.01
C PRO A 116 5.11 19.49 16.38
N PRO A 117 5.00 20.47 15.46
CA PRO A 117 4.20 20.44 14.23
C PRO A 117 4.92 19.90 12.98
N GLU A 118 6.17 19.47 13.08
CA GLU A 118 6.99 19.05 11.94
C GLU A 118 6.71 17.60 11.54
N PRO A 119 6.33 17.33 10.26
CA PRO A 119 6.13 15.97 9.78
C PRO A 119 7.45 15.21 9.72
N ALA A 120 7.37 13.87 9.71
CA ALA A 120 8.55 13.04 9.49
C ALA A 120 9.27 13.45 8.19
N SER A 121 10.60 13.47 8.22
CA SER A 121 11.43 13.87 7.09
C SER A 121 12.47 12.80 6.76
N LEU A 122 12.63 12.53 5.46
CA LEU A 122 13.68 11.67 4.95
C LEU A 122 14.91 12.51 4.64
N ARG A 123 16.08 12.01 5.00
CA ARG A 123 17.38 12.61 4.69
C ARG A 123 18.28 11.59 4.02
N VAL A 124 18.98 12.00 2.96
CA VAL A 124 20.03 11.19 2.34
C VAL A 124 21.33 11.97 2.40
N GLN A 125 22.34 11.40 3.07
CA GLN A 125 23.68 11.97 3.16
C GLN A 125 24.30 12.02 1.77
N GLY A 126 24.85 13.18 1.41
CA GLY A 126 25.54 13.37 0.14
C GLY A 126 26.80 12.51 0.05
N VAL A 127 27.09 12.00 -1.14
CA VAL A 127 28.35 11.30 -1.42
C VAL A 127 29.45 12.35 -1.65
N ARG A 128 30.64 12.17 -1.05
CA ARG A 128 31.85 12.99 -1.29
C ARG A 128 31.62 14.51 -1.14
N SER A 129 31.22 14.94 0.06
CA SER A 129 31.06 16.36 0.43
C SER A 129 29.87 17.09 -0.19
N ALA A 130 28.99 16.40 -0.93
CA ALA A 130 27.70 16.97 -1.31
C ALA A 130 26.85 17.22 -0.04
N PRO A 131 26.08 18.32 0.01
CA PRO A 131 25.19 18.59 1.13
C PRO A 131 24.15 17.46 1.26
N PRO A 132 23.68 17.18 2.48
CA PRO A 132 22.56 16.28 2.68
C PRO A 132 21.33 16.80 1.93
N THR A 133 20.55 15.88 1.36
CA THR A 133 19.26 16.18 0.72
C THR A 133 18.13 15.73 1.63
N GLU A 134 17.00 16.43 1.59
CA GLU A 134 15.86 16.18 2.48
C GLU A 134 14.53 16.13 1.72
N GLY A 135 13.53 15.46 2.31
CA GLY A 135 12.16 15.42 1.82
C GLY A 135 12.04 14.89 0.39
N ARG A 136 11.47 15.69 -0.51
CA ARG A 136 11.24 15.30 -1.91
C ARG A 136 12.53 15.08 -2.68
N GLU A 137 13.56 15.89 -2.44
CA GLU A 137 14.86 15.74 -3.11
C GLU A 137 15.54 14.43 -2.69
N ALA A 138 15.45 14.07 -1.41
CA ALA A 138 15.95 12.80 -0.90
C ALA A 138 15.24 11.60 -1.56
N LEU A 139 13.92 11.67 -1.78
CA LEU A 139 13.17 10.63 -2.51
C LEU A 139 13.64 10.50 -3.97
N THR A 140 13.95 11.63 -4.63
CA THR A 140 14.52 11.62 -5.98
C THR A 140 15.89 10.94 -6.00
N VAL A 141 16.79 11.30 -5.08
CA VAL A 141 18.12 10.67 -4.98
C VAL A 141 18.00 9.16 -4.74
N LEU A 142 17.10 8.73 -3.86
CA LEU A 142 16.81 7.31 -3.64
C LEU A 142 16.34 6.60 -4.92
N GLY A 143 15.47 7.25 -5.69
CA GLY A 143 14.91 6.67 -6.92
C GLY A 143 15.89 6.62 -8.08
N GLU A 144 16.82 7.57 -8.15
CA GLU A 144 17.82 7.67 -9.21
C GLU A 144 19.03 6.75 -9.00
N ASP A 145 19.43 6.46 -7.76
CA ASP A 145 20.53 5.55 -7.45
C ASP A 145 20.05 4.08 -7.38
N PRO A 146 20.43 3.21 -8.34
CA PRO A 146 20.01 1.81 -8.35
C PRO A 146 20.42 1.03 -7.10
N ARG A 147 21.50 1.43 -6.41
CA ARG A 147 21.96 0.78 -5.17
C ARG A 147 21.02 1.09 -4.01
N LEU A 148 20.55 2.32 -3.92
CA LEU A 148 19.59 2.75 -2.90
C LEU A 148 18.21 2.14 -3.16
N VAL A 149 17.78 2.07 -4.43
CA VAL A 149 16.58 1.30 -4.83
C VAL A 149 16.69 -0.17 -4.41
N ALA A 150 17.82 -0.83 -4.69
CA ALA A 150 18.03 -2.22 -4.31
C ALA A 150 18.03 -2.41 -2.78
N ALA A 151 18.61 -1.47 -2.03
CA ALA A 151 18.59 -1.49 -0.57
C ALA A 151 17.18 -1.33 -0.02
N LEU A 152 16.37 -0.44 -0.58
CA LEU A 152 14.97 -0.25 -0.21
C LEU A 152 14.12 -1.49 -0.49
N ALA A 153 14.36 -2.16 -1.63
CA ALA A 153 13.72 -3.44 -1.94
C ALA A 153 14.11 -4.51 -0.90
N GLN A 154 15.41 -4.63 -0.58
CA GLN A 154 15.87 -5.57 0.45
C GLN A 154 15.29 -5.26 1.84
N ALA A 155 15.18 -3.99 2.20
CA ALA A 155 14.53 -3.56 3.44
C ALA A 155 13.07 -4.01 3.51
N GLY A 156 12.32 -4.01 2.41
CA GLY A 156 10.94 -4.50 2.35
C GLY A 156 10.78 -5.99 2.67
N ARG A 157 11.88 -6.74 2.80
CA ARG A 157 11.88 -8.14 3.25
C ARG A 157 12.02 -8.29 4.77
N GLU A 158 12.39 -7.23 5.48
CA GLU A 158 12.46 -7.23 6.94
C GLU A 158 11.06 -7.22 7.54
N ARG A 159 10.87 -7.98 8.62
CA ARG A 159 9.56 -8.11 9.28
C ARG A 159 9.06 -6.77 9.81
N GLY A 160 9.92 -6.03 10.52
CA GLY A 160 9.60 -4.69 11.03
C GLY A 160 9.23 -3.71 9.92
N ALA A 161 9.90 -3.78 8.77
CA ALA A 161 9.59 -2.93 7.62
C ALA A 161 8.20 -3.24 7.03
N GLN A 162 7.81 -4.52 6.94
CA GLN A 162 6.49 -4.93 6.46
C GLN A 162 5.37 -4.45 7.40
N LEU A 163 5.57 -4.59 8.71
CA LEU A 163 4.64 -4.10 9.71
C LEU A 163 4.52 -2.57 9.65
N ALA A 164 5.63 -1.85 9.55
CA ALA A 164 5.63 -0.40 9.42
C ALA A 164 4.93 0.10 8.14
N GLN A 165 5.10 -0.62 7.01
CA GLN A 165 4.33 -0.34 5.79
C GLN A 165 2.83 -0.50 6.01
N LEU A 166 2.40 -1.57 6.69
CA LEU A 166 0.99 -1.80 7.00
C LEU A 166 0.43 -0.77 7.98
N GLU A 167 1.17 -0.44 9.04
CA GLU A 167 0.77 0.58 10.02
C GLU A 167 0.54 1.93 9.34
N SER A 168 1.48 2.34 8.48
CA SER A 168 1.36 3.59 7.72
C SER A 168 0.22 3.54 6.71
N LEU A 169 0.02 2.41 6.02
CA LEU A 169 -1.12 2.20 5.14
C LEU A 169 -2.45 2.33 5.90
N ILE A 170 -2.58 1.68 7.05
CA ILE A 170 -3.78 1.72 7.87
C ILE A 170 -4.03 3.13 8.37
N ALA A 171 -3.02 3.78 8.95
CA ALA A 171 -3.14 5.09 9.57
C ALA A 171 -3.44 6.19 8.56
N GLN A 172 -2.74 6.22 7.41
CA GLN A 172 -2.78 7.34 6.48
C GLN A 172 -3.69 7.13 5.27
N VAL A 173 -3.99 5.88 4.93
CA VAL A 173 -4.81 5.56 3.76
C VAL A 173 -6.16 5.00 4.21
N LEU A 174 -6.16 3.85 4.86
CA LEU A 174 -7.39 3.10 5.11
C LEU A 174 -8.29 3.79 6.13
N ARG A 175 -7.76 4.23 7.29
CA ARG A 175 -8.56 4.96 8.29
C ARG A 175 -9.23 6.20 7.68
N PRO A 176 -8.52 7.08 6.94
CA PRO A 176 -9.17 8.19 6.25
C PRO A 176 -10.21 7.76 5.19
N VAL A 177 -9.99 6.65 4.47
CA VAL A 177 -10.99 6.11 3.52
C VAL A 177 -12.26 5.67 4.26
N LEU A 178 -12.09 4.96 5.38
CA LEU A 178 -13.18 4.46 6.20
C LEU A 178 -13.94 5.61 6.86
N THR A 179 -13.25 6.61 7.42
CA THR A 179 -13.91 7.79 8.02
C THR A 179 -14.60 8.68 6.98
N SER A 180 -14.03 8.84 5.79
CA SER A 180 -14.68 9.59 4.69
C SER A 180 -15.92 8.88 4.13
N GLY A 181 -15.99 7.56 4.33
CA GLY A 181 -17.12 6.71 3.94
C GLY A 181 -18.20 6.54 5.01
N ALA A 182 -17.90 6.93 6.25
CA ALA A 182 -18.69 6.60 7.42
C ALA A 182 -19.46 7.83 7.93
N ALA A 183 -20.79 7.74 7.89
CA ALA A 183 -21.52 7.97 9.14
C ALA A 183 -20.82 7.09 10.20
N PRO A 184 -20.54 7.61 11.42
CA PRO A 184 -19.47 7.17 12.32
C PRO A 184 -19.25 5.65 12.29
N VAL A 185 -17.99 5.21 12.30
CA VAL A 185 -17.53 3.81 12.11
C VAL A 185 -18.28 2.75 12.97
N ASP A 186 -19.00 3.18 14.00
CA ASP A 186 -19.84 2.36 14.89
C ASP A 186 -21.36 2.52 14.69
N ALA A 187 -21.81 3.20 13.63
CA ALA A 187 -23.21 3.34 13.27
C ALA A 187 -23.63 2.10 12.43
N PRO A 188 -24.46 1.20 12.97
CA PRO A 188 -24.95 0.07 12.19
C PRO A 188 -25.73 0.56 10.96
N GLY A 189 -25.34 0.11 9.77
CA GLY A 189 -26.08 0.35 8.52
C GLY A 189 -25.36 1.09 7.38
N GLY A 190 -24.03 1.34 7.49
CA GLY A 190 -23.25 1.87 6.37
C GLY A 190 -23.12 0.90 5.18
N PRO A 191 -22.85 1.38 3.95
CA PRO A 191 -22.76 0.51 2.77
C PRO A 191 -21.52 -0.40 2.74
N PHE A 192 -20.52 -0.13 3.58
CA PHE A 192 -19.23 -0.84 3.61
C PHE A 192 -19.01 -1.58 4.93
N THR A 193 -19.93 -2.48 5.28
CA THR A 193 -19.88 -3.27 6.52
C THR A 193 -19.42 -4.71 6.31
N THR A 194 -19.59 -5.26 5.11
CA THR A 194 -19.17 -6.63 4.77
C THR A 194 -17.71 -6.66 4.30
N PRO A 195 -16.98 -7.79 4.46
CA PRO A 195 -15.64 -7.94 3.90
C PRO A 195 -15.58 -7.70 2.39
N ARG A 196 -16.64 -8.07 1.66
CA ARG A 196 -16.74 -7.86 0.22
C ARG A 196 -16.85 -6.39 -0.16
N ALA A 197 -17.76 -5.66 0.49
CA ALA A 197 -17.89 -4.23 0.26
C ALA A 197 -16.59 -3.49 0.63
N LEU A 198 -15.98 -3.82 1.77
CA LEU A 198 -14.70 -3.25 2.18
C LEU A 198 -13.57 -3.53 1.17
N ALA A 199 -13.52 -4.72 0.58
CA ALA A 199 -12.54 -5.05 -0.45
C ALA A 199 -12.72 -4.21 -1.72
N LEU A 200 -13.96 -3.89 -2.12
CA LEU A 200 -14.24 -2.95 -3.22
C LEU A 200 -13.71 -1.55 -2.90
N LEU A 201 -13.93 -1.09 -1.68
CA LEU A 201 -13.48 0.23 -1.22
C LEU A 201 -11.94 0.33 -1.23
N PHE A 202 -11.26 -0.69 -0.70
CA PHE A 202 -9.80 -0.75 -0.70
C PHE A 202 -9.23 -0.91 -2.11
N HIS A 203 -9.85 -1.73 -2.97
CA HIS A 203 -9.44 -1.86 -4.37
C HIS A 203 -9.57 -0.54 -5.14
N ALA A 204 -10.67 0.19 -4.93
CA ALA A 204 -10.88 1.51 -5.55
C ALA A 204 -9.78 2.49 -5.13
N GLU A 205 -9.39 2.53 -3.85
CA GLU A 205 -8.27 3.35 -3.38
C GLU A 205 -6.94 2.88 -3.99
N LEU A 206 -6.67 1.57 -4.01
CA LEU A 206 -5.42 1.01 -4.54
C LEU A 206 -5.19 1.36 -6.00
N ARG A 207 -6.22 1.21 -6.84
CA ARG A 207 -6.09 1.38 -8.30
C ARG A 207 -6.26 2.83 -8.73
N LEU A 208 -7.12 3.58 -8.06
CA LEU A 208 -7.68 4.84 -8.56
C LEU A 208 -7.52 6.01 -7.59
N GLY A 209 -7.02 5.73 -6.39
CA GLY A 209 -6.96 6.66 -5.27
C GLY A 209 -8.33 7.20 -4.89
N ARG A 210 -8.28 8.36 -4.22
CA ARG A 210 -9.45 9.02 -3.63
C ARG A 210 -10.57 9.28 -4.63
N ARG A 211 -10.23 9.57 -5.89
CA ARG A 211 -11.24 9.79 -6.94
C ARG A 211 -12.07 8.54 -7.23
N GLY A 212 -11.45 7.36 -7.21
CA GLY A 212 -12.19 6.10 -7.36
C GLY A 212 -13.08 5.82 -6.15
N VAL A 213 -12.54 6.04 -4.95
CA VAL A 213 -13.32 5.93 -3.71
C VAL A 213 -14.55 6.84 -3.73
N THR A 214 -14.38 8.11 -4.10
CA THR A 214 -15.51 9.05 -4.21
C THR A 214 -16.57 8.59 -5.21
N ARG A 215 -16.17 8.03 -6.36
CA ARG A 215 -17.11 7.51 -7.37
C ARG A 215 -17.86 6.28 -6.87
N LEU A 216 -17.16 5.32 -6.27
CA LEU A 216 -17.78 4.14 -5.68
C LEU A 216 -18.78 4.55 -4.56
N MET A 217 -18.38 5.48 -3.70
CA MET A 217 -19.23 6.04 -2.64
C MET A 217 -20.47 6.73 -3.20
N ALA A 218 -20.38 7.42 -4.34
CA ALA A 218 -21.53 8.03 -4.98
C ALA A 218 -22.59 6.99 -5.36
N HIS A 219 -22.17 5.88 -5.98
CA HIS A 219 -23.07 4.76 -6.30
C HIS A 219 -23.66 4.11 -5.05
N ALA A 220 -22.88 3.97 -3.97
CA ALA A 220 -23.38 3.42 -2.71
C ALA A 220 -24.46 4.29 -2.05
N ARG A 221 -24.36 5.61 -2.18
CA ARG A 221 -25.35 6.56 -1.62
C ARG A 221 -26.70 6.51 -2.34
N GLU A 222 -26.73 6.19 -3.63
CA GLU A 222 -27.97 6.05 -4.40
C GLU A 222 -28.90 4.98 -3.82
N ARG A 223 -28.34 4.02 -3.07
CA ARG A 223 -29.09 2.93 -2.41
C ARG A 223 -28.79 2.82 -0.91
N ALA A 224 -28.44 3.93 -0.27
CA ALA A 224 -28.17 3.96 1.17
C ALA A 224 -29.34 3.35 1.97
N GLY A 225 -29.03 2.50 2.95
CA GLY A 225 -30.03 1.82 3.79
C GLY A 225 -30.61 0.53 3.20
N GLN A 226 -30.25 0.14 1.97
CA GLN A 226 -30.60 -1.16 1.41
C GLN A 226 -29.53 -2.23 1.78
N PRO A 227 -29.93 -3.50 1.99
CA PRO A 227 -28.99 -4.61 2.11
C PRO A 227 -28.05 -4.68 0.89
N ALA A 228 -26.78 -5.02 1.12
CA ALA A 228 -25.76 -5.17 0.08
C ALA A 228 -25.57 -3.94 -0.84
N SER A 229 -25.86 -2.74 -0.32
CA SER A 229 -25.69 -1.49 -1.08
C SER A 229 -24.25 -1.25 -1.54
N GLY A 230 -23.25 -1.71 -0.80
CA GLY A 230 -21.84 -1.64 -1.21
C GLY A 230 -21.50 -2.57 -2.38
N GLU A 231 -22.00 -3.80 -2.37
CA GLU A 231 -21.81 -4.76 -3.46
C GLU A 231 -22.49 -4.29 -4.74
N HIS A 232 -23.73 -3.80 -4.64
CA HIS A 232 -24.43 -3.26 -5.81
C HIS A 232 -23.74 -2.00 -6.36
N ALA A 233 -23.20 -1.14 -5.50
CA ALA A 233 -22.35 -0.04 -5.94
C ALA A 233 -21.11 -0.55 -6.70
N GLY A 234 -20.54 -1.68 -6.28
CA GLY A 234 -19.47 -2.37 -7.01
C GLY A 234 -19.85 -2.81 -8.42
N GLU A 235 -21.07 -3.32 -8.62
CA GLU A 235 -21.58 -3.71 -9.95
C GLU A 235 -21.64 -2.50 -10.89
N LEU A 236 -22.30 -1.42 -10.44
CA LEU A 236 -22.40 -0.16 -11.19
C LEU A 236 -21.02 0.44 -11.47
N PHE A 237 -20.12 0.35 -10.49
CA PHE A 237 -18.76 0.82 -10.63
C PHE A 237 -17.96 0.03 -11.68
N ALA A 238 -18.12 -1.30 -11.71
CA ALA A 238 -17.48 -2.15 -12.72
C ALA A 238 -18.00 -1.85 -14.13
N GLU A 239 -19.30 -1.61 -14.28
CA GLU A 239 -19.90 -1.20 -15.55
C GLU A 239 -19.36 0.15 -16.01
N ALA A 240 -19.29 1.13 -15.11
CA ALA A 240 -18.72 2.45 -15.40
C ALA A 240 -17.24 2.37 -15.81
N LEU A 241 -16.43 1.53 -15.15
CA LEU A 241 -15.04 1.28 -15.54
C LEU A 241 -14.94 0.67 -16.93
N ARG A 242 -15.79 -0.33 -17.24
CA ARG A 242 -15.83 -0.96 -18.57
C ARG A 242 -16.21 0.06 -19.64
N ALA A 243 -17.23 0.89 -19.40
CA ALA A 243 -17.66 1.95 -20.32
C ALA A 243 -16.56 3.01 -20.55
N ALA A 244 -15.72 3.25 -19.55
CA ALA A 244 -14.56 4.14 -19.65
C ALA A 244 -13.31 3.48 -20.27
N GLY A 245 -13.42 2.27 -20.85
CA GLY A 245 -12.31 1.56 -21.48
C GLY A 245 -11.36 0.85 -20.50
N ARG A 246 -11.73 0.72 -19.23
CA ARG A 246 -10.90 0.15 -18.16
C ARG A 246 -11.30 -1.29 -17.85
N ALA A 247 -11.20 -2.13 -18.87
CA ALA A 247 -11.67 -3.51 -18.84
C ALA A 247 -10.97 -4.36 -17.77
N ARG A 248 -9.68 -4.12 -17.52
CA ARG A 248 -8.91 -4.84 -16.49
C ARG A 248 -9.46 -4.56 -15.10
N GLU A 249 -9.58 -3.28 -14.73
CA GLU A 249 -10.06 -2.89 -13.41
C GLU A 249 -11.51 -3.32 -13.20
N ALA A 250 -12.35 -3.25 -14.24
CA ALA A 250 -13.70 -3.81 -14.19
C ALA A 250 -13.69 -5.33 -13.89
N ALA A 251 -12.82 -6.10 -14.53
CA ALA A 251 -12.69 -7.53 -14.27
C ALA A 251 -12.18 -7.84 -12.86
N GLU A 252 -11.25 -7.02 -12.33
CA GLU A 252 -10.80 -7.12 -10.94
C GLU A 252 -11.94 -6.85 -9.95
N VAL A 253 -12.81 -5.88 -10.22
CA VAL A 253 -14.02 -5.62 -9.42
C VAL A 253 -14.98 -6.81 -9.46
N TRP A 254 -15.24 -7.38 -10.64
CA TRP A 254 -16.08 -8.58 -10.77
C TRP A 254 -15.50 -9.79 -10.01
N ARG A 255 -14.17 -9.92 -9.96
CA ARG A 255 -13.52 -10.94 -9.15
C ARG A 255 -13.80 -10.75 -7.66
N ILE A 256 -13.77 -9.53 -7.14
CA ILE A 256 -14.10 -9.23 -5.73
C ILE A 256 -15.55 -9.62 -5.45
N LEU A 257 -16.48 -9.20 -6.32
CA LEU A 257 -17.91 -9.46 -6.17
C LEU A 257 -18.24 -10.96 -6.14
N ALA A 258 -17.61 -11.75 -7.01
CA ALA A 258 -17.82 -13.19 -7.11
C ALA A 258 -16.99 -14.02 -6.11
N SER A 259 -16.17 -13.39 -5.27
CA SER A 259 -15.22 -14.13 -4.42
C SER A 259 -15.92 -14.82 -3.25
N PRO A 260 -15.76 -16.16 -3.10
CA PRO A 260 -16.24 -16.89 -1.91
C PRO A 260 -15.36 -16.60 -0.69
N GLU A 261 -14.09 -16.22 -0.88
CA GLU A 261 -13.16 -15.84 0.19
C GLU A 261 -13.63 -14.63 0.99
N LEU A 262 -14.63 -13.88 0.48
CA LEU A 262 -15.21 -12.68 1.10
C LEU A 262 -16.67 -12.87 1.55
N ALA A 263 -17.24 -14.07 1.42
CA ALA A 263 -18.59 -14.35 1.89
C ALA A 263 -18.65 -14.33 3.43
N ASP A 264 -19.70 -13.76 4.02
CA ASP A 264 -19.87 -13.78 5.48
C ASP A 264 -19.87 -15.22 6.01
N PRO A 265 -19.19 -15.51 7.12
CA PRO A 265 -19.25 -16.81 7.75
C PRO A 265 -20.71 -17.08 8.15
N SER A 266 -21.21 -18.24 7.74
CA SER A 266 -22.58 -18.71 8.05
C SER A 266 -22.67 -19.24 9.47
#